data_AF-A0A3A8SNG7-F1
#
_entry.id   AF-A0A3A8SNG7-F1
#
_cell.length_a   1.000
_cell.length_b   1.000
_cell.length_c   1.000
_cell.angle_alpha   90.00
_cell.angle_beta   90.00
_cell.angle_gamma   90.00
#
_symmetry.space_group_name_H-M   'P 1'
#
loop_
_entity.id
_entity.type
_entity.pdbx_description
1 polymer ?
#
loop_
_entity_poly.entity_id
_entity_poly.type
_entity_poly.pdbx_seq_one_letter_code
_entity_poly.pdbx_strand_id
1 'polypeptide(L)'
;MSQDLSKRIANLSPEKRAELLKKMAAQKATAGNSVQGLIRVQDRTHPLPLSFAQQRLWFIDQLQPGTSLFNVPMAVRLEGALDVAVLERALREVVRRHEVLRTTFREDVSGPVQVVSPEPMLTLERKDLTGSPTEEAWRLAREAAAQPFDLAKGP
;
A
#
# COMPACT_ATOMS: atom_id res chain seq x y z
N MET A 1 -13.70 14.23 -3.40
CA MET A 1 -13.34 12.84 -3.06
C MET A 1 -14.49 11.82 -3.24
N SER A 2 -15.74 12.11 -2.84
CA SER A 2 -16.85 11.11 -2.87
C SER A 2 -17.48 10.82 -4.26
N GLN A 3 -17.53 11.82 -5.15
CA GLN A 3 -18.29 11.70 -6.41
C GLN A 3 -17.59 10.86 -7.49
N ASP A 4 -16.25 10.84 -7.51
CA ASP A 4 -15.48 10.12 -8.53
C ASP A 4 -15.50 8.61 -8.29
N LEU A 5 -15.41 8.19 -7.02
CA LEU A 5 -15.53 6.79 -6.61
C LEU A 5 -16.94 6.25 -6.91
N SER A 6 -17.98 7.05 -6.65
CA SER A 6 -19.38 6.67 -6.88
C SER A 6 -19.69 6.48 -8.38
N LYS A 7 -19.17 7.37 -9.23
CA LYS A 7 -19.31 7.26 -10.70
C LYS A 7 -18.57 6.04 -11.26
N ARG A 8 -17.42 5.68 -10.69
CA ARG A 8 -16.60 4.54 -11.14
C ARG A 8 -17.15 3.19 -10.69
N ILE A 9 -17.76 3.10 -9.51
CA ILE A 9 -18.51 1.92 -9.05
C ILE A 9 -19.73 1.65 -9.96
N ALA A 10 -20.36 2.71 -10.49
CA ALA A 10 -21.45 2.57 -11.45
C ALA A 10 -21.02 2.00 -12.82
N ASN A 11 -19.73 2.10 -13.16
CA ASN A 11 -19.15 1.59 -14.41
C ASN A 11 -18.58 0.17 -14.30
N LEU A 12 -18.79 -0.53 -13.18
CA LEU A 12 -18.40 -1.93 -13.05
C LEU A 12 -19.28 -2.83 -13.92
N SER A 13 -18.67 -3.87 -14.51
CA SER A 13 -19.45 -4.91 -15.19
C SER A 13 -20.41 -5.58 -14.20
N PRO A 14 -21.57 -6.07 -14.66
CA PRO A 14 -22.57 -6.71 -13.79
C PRO A 14 -21.99 -7.83 -12.92
N GLU A 15 -21.05 -8.61 -13.47
CA GLU A 15 -20.34 -9.69 -12.77
C GLU A 15 -19.47 -9.16 -11.62
N LYS A 16 -18.65 -8.14 -11.88
CA LYS A 16 -17.78 -7.51 -10.87
C LYS A 16 -18.58 -6.81 -9.75
N ARG A 17 -19.73 -6.23 -10.10
CA ARG A 17 -20.66 -5.61 -9.13
C ARG A 17 -21.36 -6.66 -8.28
N ALA A 18 -21.78 -7.78 -8.86
CA ALA A 18 -22.38 -8.89 -8.13
C ALA A 18 -21.36 -9.53 -7.17
N GLU A 19 -20.11 -9.67 -7.60
CA GLU A 19 -19.04 -10.18 -6.74
C GLU A 19 -18.72 -9.23 -5.57
N LEU A 20 -18.65 -7.92 -5.83
CA LEU A 20 -18.51 -6.90 -4.78
C LEU A 20 -19.66 -7.00 -3.76
N LEU A 21 -20.91 -7.06 -4.24
CA LEU A 21 -22.09 -7.16 -3.37
C LEU A 21 -22.11 -8.46 -2.57
N LYS A 22 -21.71 -9.59 -3.17
CA LYS A 22 -21.63 -10.89 -2.51
C LYS A 22 -20.54 -10.90 -1.44
N LYS A 23 -19.35 -10.36 -1.72
CA LYS A 23 -18.26 -10.22 -0.75
C LYS A 23 -18.63 -9.25 0.39
N MET A 24 -19.28 -8.13 0.10
CA MET A 24 -19.77 -7.18 1.11
C MET A 24 -20.92 -7.74 1.97
N ALA A 25 -21.83 -8.53 1.38
CA ALA A 25 -22.96 -9.13 2.09
C ALA A 25 -22.53 -10.27 3.02
N ALA A 26 -21.62 -11.14 2.57
CA ALA A 26 -21.03 -12.19 3.41
C ALA A 26 -20.26 -11.61 4.62
N GLN A 27 -19.69 -10.40 4.47
CA GLN A 27 -18.94 -9.72 5.51
C GLN A 27 -19.81 -8.87 6.46
N LYS A 28 -20.96 -8.35 6.01
CA LYS A 28 -21.94 -7.72 6.91
C LYS A 28 -22.54 -8.72 7.90
N ALA A 29 -22.71 -9.98 7.50
CA ALA A 29 -23.20 -11.05 8.36
C ALA A 29 -22.21 -11.43 9.48
N THR A 30 -20.90 -11.19 9.30
CA THR A 30 -19.86 -11.38 10.33
C THR A 30 -19.57 -10.14 11.16
N ALA A 31 -20.01 -8.95 10.71
CA ALA A 31 -19.82 -7.67 11.39
C ALA A 31 -21.01 -7.24 12.29
N GLY A 32 -22.06 -8.06 12.41
CA GLY A 32 -23.10 -7.87 13.41
C GLY A 32 -22.53 -8.06 14.81
N ASN A 33 -22.31 -6.95 15.53
CA ASN A 33 -21.67 -6.81 16.85
C ASN A 33 -20.14 -6.91 16.90
N SER A 34 -19.46 -5.76 16.82
CA SER A 34 -18.44 -5.40 17.81
C SER A 34 -18.07 -3.92 17.75
N VAL A 35 -18.70 -3.15 18.63
CA VAL A 35 -18.06 -1.98 19.23
C VAL A 35 -16.90 -2.54 20.06
N GLN A 36 -15.65 -2.12 19.76
CA GLN A 36 -14.41 -2.46 20.50
C GLN A 36 -13.99 -3.94 20.52
N GLY A 37 -13.59 -4.50 19.37
CA GLY A 37 -12.86 -5.77 19.35
C GLY A 37 -11.41 -5.60 19.84
N LEU A 38 -11.00 -6.35 20.87
CA LEU A 38 -9.60 -6.50 21.27
C LEU A 38 -8.75 -6.83 20.03
N ILE A 39 -7.65 -6.10 19.81
CA ILE A 39 -6.64 -6.47 18.82
C ILE A 39 -6.00 -7.76 19.31
N ARG A 40 -6.40 -8.89 18.73
CA ARG A 40 -5.83 -10.19 19.07
C ARG A 40 -4.48 -10.34 18.39
N VAL A 41 -3.50 -10.83 19.15
CA VAL A 41 -2.23 -11.28 18.59
C VAL A 41 -2.54 -12.35 17.54
N GLN A 42 -2.04 -12.13 16.32
CA GLN A 42 -2.19 -13.09 15.22
C GLN A 42 -1.09 -14.13 15.33
N ASP A 43 -1.46 -15.39 15.13
CA ASP A 43 -0.50 -16.49 14.98
C ASP A 43 0.25 -16.34 13.65
N ARG A 44 1.58 -16.21 13.73
CA ARG A 44 2.44 -15.98 12.56
C ARG A 44 2.84 -17.26 11.83
N THR A 45 2.42 -18.42 12.32
CA THR A 45 2.62 -19.71 11.63
C THR A 45 1.57 -19.97 10.54
N HIS A 46 0.54 -19.14 10.48
CA HIS A 46 -0.55 -19.22 9.52
C HIS A 46 -0.61 -17.98 8.62
N PRO A 47 -1.27 -18.06 7.44
CA PRO A 47 -1.50 -16.90 6.59
C PRO A 47 -2.21 -15.77 7.35
N LEU A 48 -1.69 -14.55 7.23
CA LEU A 48 -2.19 -13.41 7.98
C LEU A 48 -3.33 -12.75 7.21
N PRO A 49 -4.55 -12.68 7.75
CA PRO A 49 -5.66 -12.06 7.04
C PRO A 49 -5.44 -10.54 6.92
N LEU A 50 -5.94 -9.94 5.84
CA LEU A 50 -6.02 -8.48 5.76
C LEU A 50 -7.04 -7.95 6.76
N SER A 51 -6.76 -6.79 7.33
CA SER A 51 -7.79 -6.01 8.03
C SER A 51 -8.92 -5.61 7.07
N PHE A 52 -10.09 -5.28 7.62
CA PHE A 52 -11.24 -4.85 6.80
C PHE A 52 -10.92 -3.66 5.89
N ALA A 53 -10.15 -2.69 6.37
CA ALA A 53 -9.75 -1.54 5.57
C ALA A 53 -8.81 -1.97 4.41
N GLN A 54 -7.85 -2.84 4.69
CA GLN A 54 -6.94 -3.39 3.67
C GLN A 54 -7.69 -4.22 2.63
N GLN A 55 -8.65 -5.07 3.03
CA GLN A 55 -9.43 -5.88 2.08
C GLN A 55 -10.18 -5.03 1.07
N ARG A 56 -10.74 -3.88 1.50
CA ARG A 56 -11.40 -2.94 0.58
C ARG A 56 -10.43 -2.33 -0.42
N LEU A 57 -9.24 -1.93 0.03
CA LEU A 57 -8.22 -1.37 -0.86
C LEU A 57 -7.68 -2.43 -1.83
N TRP A 58 -7.43 -3.65 -1.35
CA TRP A 58 -7.07 -4.80 -2.19
C TRP A 58 -8.12 -5.06 -3.27
N PHE A 59 -9.40 -5.09 -2.91
CA PHE A 59 -10.46 -5.29 -3.88
C PHE A 59 -10.51 -4.17 -4.94
N ILE A 60 -10.32 -2.90 -4.53
CA ILE A 60 -10.26 -1.79 -5.47
C ILE A 60 -9.07 -1.93 -6.42
N ASP A 61 -7.90 -2.32 -5.91
CA ASP A 61 -6.70 -2.58 -6.70
C ASP A 61 -6.93 -3.70 -7.74
N GLN A 62 -7.54 -4.82 -7.35
CA GLN A 62 -7.86 -5.91 -8.28
C GLN A 62 -8.89 -5.51 -9.36
N LEU A 63 -9.79 -4.57 -9.06
CA LEU A 63 -10.73 -4.03 -10.04
C LEU A 63 -10.08 -3.04 -11.01
N GLN A 64 -9.11 -2.26 -10.54
CA GLN A 64 -8.45 -1.17 -11.25
C GLN A 64 -6.93 -1.22 -11.04
N PRO A 65 -6.24 -2.24 -11.56
CA PRO A 65 -4.81 -2.38 -11.37
C PRO A 65 -4.05 -1.22 -12.03
N GLY A 66 -2.91 -0.85 -11.46
CA GLY A 66 -2.05 0.19 -12.03
C GLY A 66 -2.49 1.63 -11.71
N THR A 67 -3.32 1.83 -10.68
CA THR A 67 -3.68 3.17 -10.19
C THR A 67 -2.77 3.65 -9.06
N SER A 68 -2.38 4.92 -9.07
CA SER A 68 -1.66 5.59 -7.97
C SER A 68 -2.57 6.38 -7.03
N LEU A 69 -3.89 6.19 -7.13
CA LEU A 69 -4.89 6.96 -6.37
C LEU A 69 -4.69 6.91 -4.84
N PHE A 70 -4.12 5.81 -4.34
CA PHE A 70 -3.89 5.59 -2.91
C PHE A 70 -2.44 5.81 -2.48
N ASN A 71 -1.59 6.34 -3.37
CA ASN A 71 -0.25 6.76 -2.98
C ASN A 71 -0.35 7.94 -2.01
N VAL A 72 0.45 7.89 -0.94
CA VAL A 72 0.57 8.97 0.05
C VAL A 72 2.02 9.48 0.03
N PRO A 73 2.41 10.27 -0.99
CA PRO A 73 3.78 10.77 -1.11
C PRO A 73 4.08 11.84 -0.06
N MET A 74 5.33 11.88 0.41
CA MET A 74 5.87 12.93 1.27
C MET A 74 7.25 13.34 0.76
N ALA A 75 7.55 14.63 0.83
CA ALA A 75 8.86 15.17 0.49
C ALA A 75 9.42 15.95 1.70
N VAL A 76 10.71 15.80 1.94
CA VAL A 76 11.44 16.52 3.00
C VAL A 76 12.65 17.22 2.39
N ARG A 77 12.93 18.44 2.84
CA ARG A 77 14.14 19.18 2.49
C ARG A 77 15.16 19.03 3.60
N LEU A 78 16.36 18.59 3.24
CA LEU A 78 17.51 18.50 4.14
C LEU A 78 18.50 19.59 3.76
N GLU A 79 19.05 20.29 4.75
CA GLU A 79 20.06 21.33 4.55
C GLU A 79 21.32 20.96 5.33
N GLY A 80 22.48 21.15 4.70
CA GLY A 80 23.79 20.81 5.27
C GLY A 80 24.43 19.57 4.65
N ALA A 81 25.48 19.07 5.29
CA ALA A 81 26.19 17.89 4.83
C ALA A 81 25.35 16.63 5.11
N LEU A 82 25.08 15.84 4.08
CA LEU A 82 24.36 14.58 4.18
C LEU A 82 25.31 13.41 3.89
N ASP A 83 25.53 12.56 4.88
CA ASP A 83 26.13 11.24 4.65
C ASP A 83 25.04 10.28 4.17
N VAL A 84 25.01 10.06 2.85
CA VAL A 84 23.98 9.23 2.22
C VAL A 84 24.08 7.76 2.64
N ALA A 85 25.29 7.26 2.95
CA ALA A 85 25.47 5.88 3.40
C ALA A 85 24.94 5.68 4.83
N VAL A 86 25.07 6.68 5.69
CA VAL A 86 24.42 6.68 7.01
C VAL A 86 22.90 6.72 6.87
N LEU A 87 22.36 7.61 6.02
CA LEU A 87 20.92 7.71 5.79
C LEU A 87 20.33 6.38 5.31
N GLU A 88 20.93 5.75 4.31
CA GLU A 88 20.44 4.49 3.76
C GLU A 88 20.45 3.36 4.81
N ARG A 89 21.51 3.26 5.63
CA ARG A 89 21.56 2.31 6.74
C ARG A 89 20.46 2.57 7.77
N ALA A 90 20.24 3.83 8.13
CA ALA A 90 19.18 4.20 9.07
C ALA A 90 17.79 3.81 8.55
N LEU A 91 17.49 4.11 7.28
CA LEU A 91 16.23 3.73 6.65
C LEU A 91 16.06 2.20 6.58
N ARG A 92 17.13 1.47 6.25
CA ARG A 92 17.11 -0.01 6.24
C ARG A 92 16.79 -0.59 7.63
N GLU A 93 17.31 0.01 8.70
CA GLU A 93 16.98 -0.42 10.07
C GLU A 93 15.52 -0.14 10.44
N VAL A 94 14.94 0.96 9.96
CA VAL A 94 13.50 1.24 10.10
C VAL A 94 12.69 0.15 9.38
N VAL A 95 13.01 -0.17 8.13
CA VAL A 95 12.33 -1.24 7.37
C VAL A 95 12.49 -2.61 8.08
N ARG A 96 13.69 -2.91 8.58
CA ARG A 96 13.95 -4.16 9.33
C ARG A 96 13.08 -4.27 10.58
N ARG A 97 12.94 -3.17 11.34
CA ARG A 97 12.19 -3.11 12.59
C ARG A 97 10.67 -3.19 12.37
N HIS A 98 10.16 -2.64 11.27
CA HIS A 98 8.73 -2.46 11.05
C HIS A 98 8.18 -3.37 9.95
N GLU A 99 7.48 -4.44 10.35
CA GLU A 99 6.91 -5.45 9.42
C GLU A 99 6.08 -4.83 8.29
N VAL A 100 5.28 -3.81 8.61
CA VAL A 100 4.38 -3.16 7.64
C VAL A 100 5.10 -2.58 6.42
N LEU A 101 6.39 -2.22 6.56
CA LEU A 101 7.20 -1.67 5.46
C LEU A 101 7.77 -2.75 4.53
N ARG A 102 7.56 -4.03 4.86
CA ARG A 102 8.01 -5.21 4.12
C ARG A 102 6.85 -6.21 3.91
N THR A 103 5.62 -5.70 3.93
CA THR A 103 4.39 -6.48 3.72
C THR A 103 3.87 -6.30 2.30
N THR A 104 3.64 -7.43 1.63
CA THR A 104 2.91 -7.53 0.35
C THR A 104 1.59 -8.24 0.55
N PHE A 105 0.72 -8.19 -0.46
CA PHE A 105 -0.60 -8.80 -0.43
C PHE A 105 -0.75 -9.76 -1.60
N ARG A 106 -1.28 -10.97 -1.34
CA ARG A 106 -1.50 -11.99 -2.37
C ARG A 106 -2.85 -12.65 -2.14
N GLU A 107 -3.40 -13.24 -3.19
CA GLU A 107 -4.58 -14.09 -3.07
C GLU A 107 -4.14 -15.55 -2.88
N ASP A 108 -4.69 -16.21 -1.86
CA ASP A 108 -4.58 -17.65 -1.64
C ASP A 108 -5.96 -18.33 -1.75
N VAL A 109 -6.04 -19.63 -1.48
CA VAL A 109 -7.28 -20.42 -1.59
C VAL A 109 -8.38 -19.92 -0.64
N SER A 110 -8.00 -19.29 0.48
CA SER A 110 -8.90 -18.74 1.50
C SER A 110 -9.25 -17.26 1.28
N GLY A 111 -8.49 -16.56 0.42
CA GLY A 111 -8.70 -15.16 0.06
C GLY A 111 -7.41 -14.33 0.13
N PRO A 112 -7.50 -13.00 0.23
CA PRO A 112 -6.32 -12.17 0.31
C PRO A 112 -5.62 -12.32 1.67
N VAL A 113 -4.29 -12.44 1.63
CA VAL A 113 -3.41 -12.59 2.79
C VAL A 113 -2.23 -11.63 2.74
N GLN A 114 -1.70 -11.29 3.90
CA GLN A 114 -0.50 -10.48 4.09
C GLN A 114 0.72 -11.39 4.13
N VAL A 115 1.74 -11.05 3.33
CA VAL A 115 3.01 -11.76 3.28
C VAL A 115 4.11 -10.79 3.71
N VAL A 116 4.75 -11.09 4.82
CA VAL A 116 5.82 -10.25 5.37
C VAL A 116 7.18 -10.83 4.95
N SER A 117 7.94 -10.10 4.14
CA SER A 117 9.29 -10.50 3.72
C SER A 117 10.24 -10.52 4.92
N PRO A 118 11.02 -11.58 5.18
CA PRO A 118 11.93 -11.63 6.33
C PRO A 118 13.09 -10.62 6.22
N GLU A 119 13.43 -10.22 4.99
CA GLU A 119 14.56 -9.34 4.72
C GLU A 119 14.10 -7.91 4.41
N PRO A 120 14.75 -6.88 4.98
CA PRO A 120 14.47 -5.49 4.64
C PRO A 120 15.02 -5.16 3.25
N MET A 121 14.16 -5.16 2.24
CA MET A 121 14.52 -4.63 0.92
C MET A 121 14.29 -3.12 0.89
N LEU A 122 15.35 -2.35 0.68
CA LEU A 122 15.28 -0.91 0.46
C LEU A 122 16.39 -0.51 -0.51
N THR A 123 15.99 -0.01 -1.67
CA THR A 123 16.87 0.61 -2.66
C THR A 123 16.60 2.11 -2.67
N LEU A 124 17.57 2.91 -2.22
CA LEU A 124 17.48 4.36 -2.25
C LEU A 124 17.97 4.87 -3.61
N GLU A 125 17.06 5.20 -4.52
CA GLU A 125 17.41 5.83 -5.80
C GLU A 125 17.98 7.24 -5.55
N ARG A 126 19.06 7.58 -6.27
CA ARG A 126 19.77 8.86 -6.11
C ARG A 126 19.86 9.54 -7.46
N LYS A 127 19.49 10.82 -7.50
CA LYS A 127 19.66 11.68 -8.68
C LYS A 127 20.45 12.91 -8.26
N ASP A 128 21.58 13.13 -8.91
CA ASP A 128 22.35 14.37 -8.76
C ASP A 128 21.71 15.45 -9.63
N LEU A 129 21.22 16.50 -8.99
CA LEU A 129 20.58 17.65 -9.64
C LEU A 129 21.42 18.92 -9.47
N THR A 130 22.71 18.78 -9.16
CA THR A 130 23.63 19.92 -9.04
C THR A 130 23.61 20.73 -10.35
N GLY A 131 23.36 22.03 -10.24
CA GLY A 131 23.24 22.94 -11.38
C GLY A 131 21.89 22.90 -12.12
N SER A 132 20.95 22.06 -11.71
CA SER A 132 19.59 22.03 -12.26
C SER A 132 18.66 23.01 -11.53
N PRO A 133 17.60 23.52 -12.17
CA PRO A 133 16.56 24.29 -11.49
C PRO A 133 15.85 23.44 -10.43
N THR A 134 15.47 24.05 -9.30
CA THR A 134 14.71 23.37 -8.23
C THR A 134 13.41 22.71 -8.72
N GLU A 135 12.77 23.28 -9.76
CA GLU A 135 11.57 22.72 -10.37
C GLU A 135 11.79 21.31 -10.94
N GLU A 136 13.01 20.98 -11.34
CA GLU A 136 13.35 19.65 -11.83
C GLU A 136 13.25 18.60 -10.71
N ALA A 137 13.70 18.94 -9.51
CA ALA A 137 13.54 18.06 -8.34
C ALA A 137 12.05 17.81 -8.05
N TRP A 138 11.22 18.85 -8.13
CA TRP A 138 9.77 18.71 -7.92
C TRP A 138 9.08 17.94 -9.05
N ARG A 139 9.52 18.10 -10.30
CA ARG A 139 9.01 17.32 -11.44
C ARG A 139 9.27 15.83 -11.22
N LEU A 140 10.50 15.46 -10.90
CA LEU A 140 10.89 14.07 -10.63
C LEU A 140 10.15 13.50 -9.41
N ALA A 141 9.97 14.28 -8.35
CA ALA A 141 9.20 13.85 -7.18
C ALA A 141 7.73 13.58 -7.50
N ARG A 142 7.09 14.43 -8.33
CA ARG A 142 5.70 14.23 -8.78
C ARG A 142 5.56 13.01 -9.68
N GLU A 143 6.51 12.79 -10.57
CA GLU A 143 6.53 11.61 -11.45
C GLU A 143 6.67 10.32 -10.66
N ALA A 144 7.57 10.28 -9.68
CA ALA A 144 7.73 9.15 -8.78
C ALA A 144 6.47 8.91 -7.94
N ALA A 145 5.86 9.98 -7.40
CA ALA A 145 4.64 9.90 -6.60
C ALA A 145 3.43 9.35 -7.39
N ALA A 146 3.41 9.54 -8.71
CA ALA A 146 2.35 9.08 -9.59
C ALA A 146 2.54 7.64 -10.10
N GLN A 147 3.70 7.00 -9.84
CA GLN A 147 3.92 5.61 -10.24
C GLN A 147 3.03 4.67 -9.42
N PRO A 148 2.28 3.76 -10.06
CA PRO A 148 1.48 2.78 -9.33
C PRO A 148 2.38 1.72 -8.68
N PHE A 149 1.90 1.13 -7.59
CA PHE A 149 2.52 -0.03 -6.96
C PHE A 149 1.82 -1.32 -7.40
N ASP A 150 2.58 -2.41 -7.50
CA ASP A 150 2.05 -3.77 -7.56
C ASP A 150 1.99 -4.30 -6.12
N LEU A 151 0.79 -4.43 -5.54
CA LEU A 151 0.63 -4.83 -4.15
C LEU A 151 1.10 -6.27 -3.87
N ALA A 152 1.24 -7.11 -4.90
CA ALA A 152 1.81 -8.46 -4.80
C ALA A 152 3.34 -8.49 -4.92
N LYS A 153 3.93 -7.40 -5.42
CA LYS A 153 5.38 -7.19 -5.58
C LYS A 153 5.78 -5.88 -4.90
N GLY A 154 6.07 -5.98 -3.62
CA GLY A 154 6.61 -4.85 -2.86
C GLY A 154 8.09 -4.63 -3.16
N PRO A 155 8.71 -3.70 -2.41
CA PRO A 155 9.88 -4.11 -1.65
C PRO A 155 9.54 -5.23 -0.64
#